data_AF-A0A943F7L2-F1
#
_entry.id   AF-A0A943F7L2-F1
#
_cell.length_a   1.000
_cell.length_b   1.000
_cell.length_c   1.000
_cell.angle_alpha   90.00
_cell.angle_beta   90.00
_cell.angle_gamma   90.00
#
_symmetry.space_group_name_H-M   'P 1'
#
loop_
_entity.id
_entity.type
_entity.pdbx_description
1 polymer ?
#
loop_
_entity_poly.entity_id
_entity_poly.type
_entity_poly.pdbx_seq_one_letter_code
_entity_poly.pdbx_strand_id
1 'polypeptide(L)'
;MAKDLSISYLLDFYGQMLTDKQREVTEFYYNDDLSLAEIADHCHITRQGVRDSIKRAEAQLREYEEKLGLARRFVEIQAGLDEITRCAQDISIYNDKFLGSAEVEKRTARICELASQLND
;
A
#
# COMPACT_ATOMS: atom_id res chain seq x y z
N MET A 1 -12.11 19.47 -4.78
CA MET A 1 -10.72 19.03 -4.54
C MET A 1 -10.68 17.60 -5.02
N ALA A 2 -9.84 17.27 -6.01
CA ALA A 2 -9.77 15.89 -6.49
C ALA A 2 -9.13 15.02 -5.40
N LYS A 3 -9.70 13.85 -5.13
CA LYS A 3 -9.11 12.90 -4.19
C LYS A 3 -7.91 12.25 -4.88
N ASP A 4 -6.72 12.49 -4.34
CA ASP A 4 -5.52 11.75 -4.72
C ASP A 4 -5.51 10.43 -3.95
N LEU A 5 -5.89 9.33 -4.61
CA LEU A 5 -6.02 8.01 -3.99
C LEU A 5 -4.68 7.50 -3.40
N SER A 6 -3.53 8.05 -3.81
CA SER A 6 -2.26 7.72 -3.18
C SER A 6 -2.21 8.09 -1.70
N ILE A 7 -3.02 9.06 -1.24
CA ILE A 7 -3.08 9.47 0.16
C ILE A 7 -3.68 8.37 1.05
N SER A 8 -4.69 7.64 0.57
CA SER A 8 -5.24 6.49 1.29
C SER A 8 -4.16 5.44 1.53
N TYR A 9 -3.38 5.14 0.49
CA TYR A 9 -2.23 4.23 0.61
C TYR A 9 -1.17 4.77 1.59
N LEU A 10 -0.82 6.06 1.54
CA LEU A 10 0.13 6.64 2.48
C LEU A 10 -0.38 6.66 3.93
N LEU A 11 -1.69 6.70 4.17
CA LEU A 11 -2.26 6.58 5.51
C LEU A 11 -1.97 5.20 6.12
N ASP A 12 -1.97 4.13 5.32
CA ASP A 12 -1.66 2.79 5.82
C ASP A 12 -0.22 2.69 6.35
N PHE A 13 0.72 3.38 5.70
CA PHE A 13 2.14 3.41 6.11
C PHE A 13 2.44 4.41 7.22
N TYR A 14 1.83 5.60 7.16
CA TYR A 14 2.26 6.75 7.96
C TYR A 14 1.14 7.38 8.80
N GLY A 15 -0.09 6.88 8.73
CA GLY A 15 -1.25 7.47 9.41
C GLY A 15 -1.07 7.55 10.94
N GLN A 16 -0.35 6.60 11.53
CA GLN A 16 -0.03 6.61 12.97
C GLN A 16 0.94 7.73 13.39
N MET A 17 1.63 8.36 12.45
CA MET A 17 2.54 9.48 12.71
C MET A 17 1.83 10.84 12.68
N LEU A 18 0.60 10.88 12.18
CA LEU A 18 -0.26 12.06 12.25
C LEU A 18 -0.83 12.19 13.67
N THR A 19 -1.30 13.39 14.01
CA THR A 19 -2.14 13.54 15.21
C THR A 19 -3.46 12.80 15.01
N ASP A 20 -4.06 12.29 16.09
CA ASP A 20 -5.34 11.58 16.05
C ASP A 20 -6.39 12.33 15.24
N LYS A 21 -6.47 13.66 15.42
CA LYS A 21 -7.45 14.47 14.71
C LYS A 21 -7.19 14.60 13.21
N GLN A 22 -5.94 14.69 12.81
CA GLN A 22 -5.57 14.73 11.39
C GLN A 22 -5.85 13.38 10.74
N ARG A 23 -5.46 12.29 11.41
CA ARG A 23 -5.69 10.92 10.95
C ARG A 23 -7.19 10.66 10.76
N GLU A 24 -7.99 10.87 11.81
CA GLU A 24 -9.45 10.66 11.80
C GLU A 24 -10.12 11.42 10.64
N VAL A 25 -9.84 12.73 10.53
CA VAL A 25 -10.44 13.57 9.49
C VAL A 25 -10.02 13.13 8.08
N THR A 26 -8.78 12.63 7.92
CA THR A 26 -8.27 12.19 6.62
C THR A 26 -8.82 10.81 6.26
N GLU A 27 -8.95 9.90 7.22
CA GLU A 27 -9.61 8.60 7.07
C GLU A 27 -11.08 8.77 6.66
N PHE A 28 -11.84 9.63 7.34
CA PHE A 28 -13.23 9.91 6.96
C PHE A 28 -13.36 10.41 5.51
N TYR A 29 -12.42 11.24 5.06
CA TYR A 29 -12.47 11.80 3.72
C TYR A 29 -12.03 10.80 2.64
N TYR A 30 -10.98 10.02 2.88
CA TYR A 30 -10.37 9.14 1.87
C TYR A 30 -10.89 7.71 1.89
N ASN A 31 -11.19 7.15 3.05
CA ASN A 31 -11.57 5.74 3.21
C ASN A 31 -13.08 5.58 3.38
N ASP A 32 -13.75 6.49 4.09
CA ASP A 32 -15.19 6.40 4.36
C ASP A 32 -16.04 7.26 3.42
N ASP A 33 -15.41 7.96 2.47
CA ASP A 33 -16.04 8.79 1.46
C ASP A 33 -16.92 9.97 1.96
N LEU A 34 -16.78 10.38 3.23
CA LEU A 34 -17.51 11.52 3.78
C LEU A 34 -17.11 12.83 3.10
N SER A 35 -18.10 13.71 2.91
CA SER A 35 -17.89 15.08 2.46
C SER A 35 -17.32 15.96 3.57
N LEU A 36 -16.70 17.07 3.20
CA LEU A 36 -16.16 18.03 4.18
C LEU A 36 -17.23 18.60 5.13
N ALA A 37 -18.50 18.59 4.73
CA ALA A 37 -19.61 19.05 5.58
C ALA A 37 -19.97 17.98 6.60
N GLU A 38 -20.11 16.72 6.17
CA GLU A 38 -20.37 15.58 7.08
C GLU A 38 -19.26 15.42 8.11
N ILE A 39 -17.99 15.57 7.70
CA ILE A 39 -16.86 15.54 8.62
C ILE A 39 -16.89 16.73 9.58
N ALA A 40 -17.22 17.93 9.11
CA ALA A 40 -17.32 19.12 9.95
C ALA A 40 -18.36 18.93 11.06
N ASP A 41 -19.52 18.39 10.71
CA ASP A 41 -20.61 18.10 11.63
C ASP A 41 -20.21 17.00 12.63
N HIS A 42 -19.63 15.89 12.14
CA HIS A 42 -19.17 14.76 12.96
C HIS A 42 -18.05 15.16 13.93
N CYS A 43 -17.10 15.98 13.47
CA CYS A 43 -15.93 16.39 14.26
C CYS A 43 -16.15 17.68 15.05
N HIS A 44 -17.33 18.31 14.96
CA HIS A 44 -17.66 19.60 15.58
C HIS A 44 -16.63 20.71 15.29
N ILE A 45 -16.16 20.78 14.05
CA ILE A 45 -15.24 21.83 13.56
C ILE A 45 -15.80 22.49 12.31
N THR A 46 -15.23 23.63 11.90
CA THR A 46 -15.68 24.28 10.67
C THR A 46 -15.25 23.47 9.44
N ARG A 47 -16.03 23.54 8.35
CA ARG A 47 -15.67 22.96 7.05
C ARG A 47 -14.29 23.43 6.55
N GLN A 48 -13.93 24.68 6.87
CA GLN A 48 -12.60 25.21 6.57
C GLN A 48 -11.52 24.54 7.43
N GLY A 49 -11.79 24.32 8.72
CA GLY A 49 -10.93 23.55 9.61
C GLY A 49 -10.71 22.11 9.14
N VAL A 50 -11.74 21.42 8.66
CA VAL A 50 -11.61 20.09 8.02
C VAL A 50 -10.64 20.15 6.85
N ARG A 51 -10.87 21.08 5.91
CA ARG A 51 -10.02 21.24 4.71
C ARG A 51 -8.56 21.49 5.06
N ASP A 52 -8.31 22.34 6.05
CA ASP A 52 -6.95 22.69 6.48
C ASP A 52 -6.28 21.55 7.25
N SER A 53 -7.06 20.73 7.96
CA SER A 53 -6.58 19.50 8.60
C SER A 53 -6.11 18.49 7.54
N ILE A 54 -6.97 18.20 6.55
CA ILE A 54 -6.67 17.26 5.44
C ILE A 54 -5.43 17.72 4.68
N LYS A 55 -5.36 18.99 4.27
CA LYS A 55 -4.20 19.51 3.54
C LYS A 55 -2.88 19.39 4.31
N ARG A 56 -2.90 19.59 5.62
CA ARG A 56 -1.71 19.42 6.46
C ARG A 56 -1.33 17.96 6.59
N ALA A 57 -2.31 17.07 6.76
CA ALA A 57 -2.08 15.63 6.77
C ALA A 57 -1.47 15.15 5.44
N GLU A 58 -2.05 15.53 4.30
CA GLU A 58 -1.51 15.22 2.95
C GLU A 58 -0.05 15.65 2.80
N ALA A 59 0.28 16.87 3.23
CA ALA A 59 1.65 17.39 3.15
C ALA A 59 2.61 16.56 4.02
N GLN A 60 2.22 16.24 5.25
CA GLN A 60 3.03 15.42 6.17
C GLN A 60 3.24 13.99 5.64
N LEU A 61 2.18 13.34 5.16
CA LEU A 61 2.26 12.00 4.58
C LEU A 61 3.22 11.95 3.38
N ARG A 62 3.16 12.94 2.50
CA ARG A 62 4.08 13.06 1.36
C ARG A 62 5.51 13.34 1.80
N GLU A 63 5.72 14.17 2.81
CA GLU A 63 7.05 14.43 3.37
C GLU A 63 7.65 13.18 4.02
N TYR A 64 6.83 12.39 4.73
CA TYR A 64 7.26 11.10 5.27
C TYR A 64 7.66 10.14 4.15
N GLU A 65 6.87 10.04 3.08
CA GLU A 65 7.22 9.20 1.95
C GLU A 65 8.48 9.68 1.22
N GLU A 66 8.67 10.99 1.07
CA GLU A 66 9.89 11.54 0.47
C GLU A 66 11.14 11.16 1.28
N LYS A 67 11.03 11.17 2.61
CA LYS A 67 12.15 10.90 3.52
C LYS A 67 12.39 9.42 3.77
N LEU A 68 11.33 8.62 3.87
CA LEU A 68 11.39 7.22 4.31
C LEU A 68 11.21 6.23 3.16
N GLY A 69 10.43 6.59 2.13
CA GLY A 69 10.22 5.78 0.93
C GLY A 69 9.60 4.40 1.17
N LEU A 70 8.88 4.19 2.28
CA LEU A 70 8.35 2.89 2.66
C LEU A 70 7.30 2.40 1.66
N ALA A 71 6.39 3.28 1.23
CA ALA A 71 5.31 2.92 0.34
C ALA A 71 5.86 2.53 -1.03
N ARG A 72 6.81 3.30 -1.57
CA ARG A 72 7.51 2.97 -2.82
C ARG A 72 8.30 1.67 -2.72
N ARG A 73 9.09 1.49 -1.66
CA ARG A 73 9.90 0.30 -1.47
C ARG A 73 9.02 -0.95 -1.34
N PHE A 74 7.86 -0.84 -0.71
CA PHE A 74 6.90 -1.94 -0.64
C PHE A 74 6.43 -2.36 -2.04
N VAL A 75 6.04 -1.40 -2.88
CA VAL A 75 5.64 -1.68 -4.28
C VAL A 75 6.79 -2.31 -5.09
N GLU A 76 8.02 -1.84 -4.91
CA GLU A 76 9.19 -2.40 -5.58
C GLU A 76 9.48 -3.85 -5.15
N ILE A 77 9.40 -4.14 -3.85
CA ILE A 77 9.55 -5.49 -3.32
C ILE A 77 8.45 -6.39 -3.88
N GLN A 78 7.22 -5.88 -3.91
CA GLN A 78 6.07 -6.62 -4.40
C GLN A 78 6.23 -7.02 -5.88
N ALA A 79 6.60 -6.06 -6.72
CA ALA A 79 6.89 -6.32 -8.12
C ALA A 79 8.03 -7.34 -8.31
N GLY A 80 9.06 -7.26 -7.46
CA GLY A 80 10.17 -8.22 -7.47
C GLY A 80 9.73 -9.64 -7.09
N LEU A 81 8.89 -9.80 -6.07
CA LEU A 81 8.34 -11.10 -5.65
C LEU A 81 7.46 -11.72 -6.75
N ASP A 82 6.66 -10.90 -7.43
CA ASP A 82 5.84 -11.34 -8.56
C ASP A 82 6.72 -11.82 -9.74
N GLU A 83 7.82 -11.12 -10.02
CA GLU A 83 8.77 -11.51 -11.05
C GLU A 83 9.52 -12.81 -10.69
N ILE A 84 9.94 -12.97 -9.43
CA ILE A 84 10.56 -14.20 -8.93
C ILE A 84 9.60 -15.39 -9.08
N THR A 85 8.33 -15.19 -8.73
CA THR A 85 7.29 -16.22 -8.86
C THR A 85 7.10 -16.61 -10.32
N ARG A 86 7.03 -15.64 -11.23
CA ARG A 86 6.91 -15.89 -12.67
C ARG A 86 8.12 -16.67 -13.20
N CYS A 87 9.33 -16.27 -12.84
CA CYS A 87 10.55 -16.99 -13.24
C CYS A 87 10.55 -18.44 -12.76
N ALA A 88 10.13 -18.70 -11.52
CA ALA A 88 10.03 -20.05 -10.98
C ALA A 88 8.99 -20.90 -11.72
N GLN A 89 7.84 -20.32 -12.08
CA GLN A 89 6.82 -20.97 -12.89
C GLN A 89 7.33 -21.30 -14.30
N ASP A 90 8.03 -20.37 -14.96
CA ASP A 90 8.62 -20.58 -16.27
C ASP A 90 9.65 -21.73 -16.26
N ILE A 91 10.47 -21.81 -15.19
CA ILE A 91 11.41 -22.91 -14.98
C ILE A 91 10.68 -24.25 -14.80
N SER A 92 9.61 -24.29 -14.01
CA SER A 92 8.80 -25.50 -13.80
C SER A 92 8.18 -25.97 -15.13
N ILE A 93 7.57 -25.06 -15.90
CA ILE A 93 7.01 -25.35 -17.23
C ILE A 93 8.09 -25.88 -18.19
N TYR A 94 9.30 -25.31 -18.16
CA TYR A 94 10.41 -25.78 -18.98
C TYR A 94 10.90 -27.16 -18.54
N ASN A 95 10.99 -27.40 -17.22
CA ASN A 95 11.39 -28.69 -16.65
C ASN A 95 10.45 -29.82 -17.10
N ASP A 96 9.14 -29.58 -17.06
CA ASP A 96 8.13 -30.55 -17.49
C ASP A 96 8.21 -30.90 -18.98
N LYS A 97 8.67 -29.97 -19.83
CA LYS A 97 8.86 -30.22 -21.26
C LYS A 97 9.98 -31.22 -21.59
N PHE A 98 10.96 -31.43 -20.68
CA PHE A 98 12.14 -32.25 -20.94
C PHE A 98 12.31 -33.40 -19.92
N LEU A 99 11.26 -34.23 -19.78
CA LEU A 99 11.23 -35.41 -18.90
C LEU A 99 11.32 -35.13 -17.38
N GLY A 100 11.36 -33.85 -16.96
CA GLY A 100 11.14 -33.40 -15.59
C GLY A 100 12.13 -33.91 -14.54
N SER A 101 12.90 -33.01 -13.93
CA SER A 101 13.58 -33.30 -12.67
C SER A 101 12.64 -33.04 -11.49
N ALA A 102 12.39 -34.07 -10.67
CA ALA A 102 11.59 -33.93 -9.45
C ALA A 102 12.20 -32.94 -8.44
N GLU A 103 13.54 -32.80 -8.44
CA GLU A 103 14.20 -31.82 -7.58
C GLU A 103 13.97 -30.38 -8.08
N VAL A 104 13.96 -30.17 -9.40
CA VAL A 104 13.68 -28.83 -9.96
C VAL A 104 12.25 -28.43 -9.61
N GLU A 105 11.29 -29.34 -9.79
CA GLU A 105 9.88 -29.08 -9.46
C GLU A 105 9.68 -28.76 -7.98
N LYS A 106 10.37 -29.48 -7.09
CA LYS A 106 10.34 -29.20 -5.65
C LYS A 106 10.90 -27.81 -5.33
N ARG A 107 11.96 -27.37 -6.02
CA ARG A 107 12.61 -26.08 -5.78
C ARG A 107 11.78 -24.91 -6.31
N THR A 108 11.23 -25.02 -7.51
CA THR A 108 10.34 -24.00 -8.09
C THR A 108 9.08 -23.83 -7.25
N ALA A 109 8.46 -24.93 -6.81
CA ALA A 109 7.33 -24.90 -5.89
C ALA A 109 7.68 -24.18 -4.58
N ARG A 110 8.84 -24.48 -3.98
CA ARG A 110 9.29 -23.81 -2.75
C ARG A 110 9.55 -22.32 -2.95
N ILE A 111 10.07 -21.90 -4.11
CA ILE A 111 10.27 -20.47 -4.42
C ILE A 111 8.92 -19.75 -4.47
N CYS A 112 7.92 -20.31 -5.16
CA CYS A 112 6.58 -19.74 -5.24
C CYS A 112 5.92 -19.64 -3.84
N GLU A 113 6.07 -20.67 -3.01
CA GLU A 113 5.55 -20.67 -1.63
C GLU A 113 6.18 -19.55 -0.79
N LEU A 114 7.51 -19.43 -0.83
CA LEU A 114 8.24 -18.39 -0.09
C LEU A 114 7.89 -16.98 -0.58
N ALA A 115 7.76 -16.80 -1.90
CA ALA A 115 7.39 -15.50 -2.46
C ALA A 115 5.96 -15.10 -2.07
N SER A 116 5.03 -16.05 -2.03
CA SER A 116 3.65 -15.81 -1.58
C SER A 116 3.60 -15.42 -0.09
N GLN A 117 4.37 -16.12 0.76
CA GLN A 117 4.46 -15.81 2.20
C GLN A 117 5.03 -14.42 2.52
N LEU A 118 5.79 -13.81 1.61
CA LEU A 118 6.38 -12.48 1.77
C LEU A 118 5.54 -11.36 1.16
N ASN A 119 4.50 -11.72 0.40
CA ASN A 119 3.58 -10.83 -0.28
C ASN A 119 2.32 -10.53 0.58
N ASP A 120 1.93 -11.48 1.42
CA ASP A 120 0.84 -11.35 2.42
C ASP A 120 1.26 -10.52 3.65
#